data_AF-A0A5C5TX70-F1
#
_entry.id   AF-A0A5C5TX70-F1
#
_cell.length_a   1.000
_cell.length_b   1.000
_cell.length_c   1.000
_cell.angle_alpha   90.00
_cell.angle_beta   90.00
_cell.angle_gamma   90.00
#
_symmetry.space_group_name_H-M   'P 1'
#
loop_
_entity.id
_entity.type
_entity.pdbx_description
1 polymer ?
#
loop_
_entity_poly.entity_id
_entity_poly.type
_entity_poly.pdbx_seq_one_letter_code
_entity_poly.pdbx_strand_id
1 'polypeptide(L)'
;MRVEKATFGWHLLAARRGDALALHAALQPLLRDCGYAGLALHPCAESTGDDQAWMVLRAAAAEPMPAAWMQRLEDALDLDTGPDTLEYRDARRGLLRRVAWREDDGGSRIEGVLWADARPGGDALLQAALADRPWTGPRLAAFSSAAAAVRDPMVCVCRQVSESQIRAAVRDGADLAALRTRLGCGTVCGSCTPQLLRLVAEPVRA
;
A
#
# COMPACT_ATOMS: atom_id res chain seq x y z
N MET A 1 6.40 29.53 -15.32
CA MET A 1 7.14 28.46 -14.63
C MET A 1 6.80 27.14 -15.30
N ARG A 2 7.75 26.52 -16.00
CA ARG A 2 7.54 25.24 -16.68
C ARG A 2 7.93 24.13 -15.69
N VAL A 3 6.98 23.28 -15.32
CA VAL A 3 7.23 22.14 -14.45
C VAL A 3 7.62 20.97 -15.35
N GLU A 4 8.85 20.49 -15.21
CA GLU A 4 9.36 19.32 -15.92
C GLU A 4 9.35 18.10 -14.99
N LYS A 5 9.12 16.92 -15.57
CA LYS A 5 9.06 15.67 -14.79
C LYS A 5 10.47 15.32 -14.32
N ALA A 6 10.68 15.32 -13.00
CA ALA A 6 11.91 14.81 -12.41
C ALA A 6 12.03 13.29 -12.66
N THR A 7 13.20 12.86 -13.11
CA THR A 7 13.56 11.45 -13.29
C THR A 7 14.48 11.02 -12.15
N PHE A 8 14.11 9.95 -11.44
CA PHE A 8 14.89 9.38 -10.34
C PHE A 8 15.26 7.94 -10.67
N GLY A 9 16.46 7.51 -10.25
CA GLY A 9 16.98 6.15 -10.45
C GLY A 9 16.81 5.26 -9.22
N TRP A 10 16.32 5.82 -8.11
CA TRP A 10 16.07 5.12 -6.85
C TRP A 10 14.85 5.69 -6.14
N HIS A 11 14.07 4.80 -5.53
CA HIS A 11 12.82 5.11 -4.85
C HIS A 11 12.73 4.36 -3.53
N LEU A 12 12.16 5.02 -2.54
CA LEU A 12 11.88 4.50 -1.21
C LEU A 12 10.41 4.73 -0.83
N LEU A 13 9.79 3.68 -0.33
CA LEU A 13 8.62 3.74 0.55
C LEU A 13 9.02 3.15 1.89
N ALA A 14 8.86 3.90 2.97
CA ALA A 14 8.99 3.38 4.33
C ALA A 14 7.76 3.78 5.14
N ALA A 15 7.30 2.89 6.00
CA ALA A 15 6.18 3.13 6.90
C ALA A 15 6.44 2.46 8.23
N ARG A 16 6.22 3.17 9.33
CA ARG A 16 6.34 2.64 10.69
C ARG A 16 5.17 3.14 11.53
N ARG A 17 4.55 2.24 12.27
CA ARG A 17 3.61 2.57 13.34
C ARG A 17 4.41 2.93 14.59
N GLY A 18 4.16 4.08 15.20
CA GLY A 18 4.88 4.53 16.38
C GLY A 18 4.40 5.88 16.88
N ASP A 19 5.12 6.43 17.86
CA ASP A 19 4.94 7.81 18.30
C ASP A 19 5.18 8.78 17.13
N ALA A 20 4.15 9.53 16.76
CA ALA A 20 4.14 10.40 15.60
C ALA A 20 5.22 11.49 15.68
N LEU A 21 5.42 12.08 16.86
CA LEU A 21 6.35 13.19 17.05
C LEU A 21 7.78 12.70 17.08
N ALA A 22 8.05 11.59 17.77
CA ALA A 22 9.37 10.97 17.83
C ALA A 22 9.82 10.49 16.44
N LEU A 23 8.94 9.79 15.69
CA LEU A 23 9.22 9.37 14.32
C LEU A 23 9.45 10.55 13.38
N HIS A 24 8.63 11.61 13.50
CA HIS A 24 8.81 12.81 12.70
C HIS A 24 10.18 13.46 12.98
N ALA A 25 10.53 13.65 14.26
CA ALA A 25 11.78 14.25 14.67
C ALA A 25 13.01 13.43 14.21
N ALA A 26 12.92 12.10 14.26
CA ALA A 26 14.00 11.21 13.82
C ALA A 26 14.19 11.19 12.30
N LEU A 27 13.09 11.22 11.53
CA LEU A 27 13.13 11.12 10.07
C LEU A 27 13.38 12.47 9.37
N GLN A 28 12.88 13.57 9.93
CA GLN A 28 12.97 14.90 9.31
C GLN A 28 14.38 15.28 8.81
N PRO A 29 15.47 15.02 9.56
CA PRO A 29 16.83 15.36 9.13
C PRO A 29 17.30 14.60 7.88
N LEU A 30 16.70 13.44 7.57
CA LEU A 30 17.08 12.59 6.43
C LEU A 30 16.53 13.11 5.10
N LEU A 31 15.42 13.87 5.13
CA LEU A 31 14.72 14.33 3.93
C LEU A 31 15.59 15.23 3.05
N ARG A 32 16.46 16.04 3.67
CA ARG A 32 17.30 17.04 2.97
C ARG A 32 18.35 16.42 2.03
N ASP A 33 18.69 15.16 2.27
CA ASP A 33 19.72 14.44 1.51
C ASP A 33 19.13 13.79 0.23
N CYS A 34 17.79 13.77 0.09
CA CYS A 34 17.09 13.16 -1.03
C CYS A 34 16.78 14.17 -2.15
N GLY A 35 16.71 13.69 -3.40
CA GLY A 35 16.25 14.52 -4.53
C GLY A 35 14.76 14.84 -4.47
N TYR A 36 13.98 13.97 -3.82
CA TYR A 36 12.60 14.19 -3.39
C TYR A 36 12.39 13.44 -2.08
N ALA A 37 11.71 14.05 -1.12
CA ALA A 37 11.21 13.34 0.05
C ALA A 37 9.97 14.02 0.63
N GLY A 38 9.07 13.22 1.21
CA GLY A 38 7.88 13.68 1.89
C GLY A 38 7.48 12.71 3.00
N LEU A 39 7.05 13.27 4.13
CA LEU A 39 6.46 12.54 5.24
C LEU A 39 4.94 12.76 5.26
N ALA A 40 4.20 11.70 5.55
CA ALA A 40 2.77 11.75 5.75
C ALA A 40 2.41 10.99 7.04
N LEU A 41 1.51 11.56 7.82
CA LEU A 41 0.93 10.93 9.00
C LEU A 41 -0.42 10.34 8.65
N HIS A 42 -0.66 9.10 9.09
CA HIS A 42 -1.95 8.44 8.99
C HIS A 42 -2.40 7.98 10.39
N PRO A 43 -3.66 8.23 10.78
CA PRO A 43 -4.16 7.81 12.07
C PRO A 43 -4.22 6.28 12.16
N CYS A 44 -4.00 5.73 13.35
CA CYS A 44 -4.28 4.32 13.63
C CYS A 44 -5.79 4.11 13.79
N ALA A 45 -6.30 2.92 13.41
CA ALA A 45 -7.74 2.63 13.44
C ALA A 45 -8.36 2.69 14.86
N GLU A 46 -7.57 2.51 15.92
CA GLU A 46 -8.04 2.41 17.30
C GLU A 46 -7.27 3.32 18.29
N SER A 47 -6.84 4.52 17.88
CA SER A 47 -6.17 5.44 18.82
C SER A 47 -7.18 6.30 19.60
N THR A 48 -7.60 5.84 20.79
CA THR A 48 -8.14 6.71 21.84
C THR A 48 -7.00 7.17 22.74
N GLY A 49 -6.40 8.33 22.42
CA GLY A 49 -5.57 9.09 23.37
C GLY A 49 -4.06 8.85 23.37
N ASP A 50 -3.52 8.04 22.45
CA ASP A 50 -2.07 7.87 22.30
C ASP A 50 -1.58 8.58 21.04
N ASP A 51 -0.41 9.22 21.07
CA ASP A 51 0.27 9.88 19.93
C ASP A 51 0.74 8.87 18.86
N GLN A 52 0.09 7.71 18.78
CA GLN A 52 0.37 6.62 17.87
C GLN A 52 -0.21 6.86 16.48
N ALA A 53 0.67 6.91 15.49
CA ALA A 53 0.31 7.07 14.09
C ALA A 53 1.20 6.21 13.20
N TRP A 54 0.77 6.04 11.97
CA TRP A 54 1.63 5.60 10.89
C TRP A 54 2.39 6.79 10.32
N MET A 55 3.72 6.74 10.43
CA MET A 55 4.59 7.65 9.71
C MET A 55 4.99 7.01 8.39
N VAL A 56 4.65 7.66 7.27
CA VAL A 56 4.97 7.20 5.92
C VAL A 56 5.97 8.15 5.27
N LEU A 57 7.17 7.65 4.99
CA LEU A 57 8.19 8.34 4.21
C LEU A 57 8.15 7.84 2.77
N ARG A 58 8.05 8.77 1.82
CA ARG A 58 8.36 8.53 0.42
C ARG A 58 9.57 9.36 0.03
N ALA A 59 10.59 8.72 -0.53
CA ALA A 59 11.78 9.42 -1.00
C ALA A 59 12.22 8.92 -2.38
N ALA A 60 12.96 9.75 -3.10
CA ALA A 60 13.58 9.40 -4.36
C ALA A 60 14.91 10.14 -4.54
N ALA A 61 15.83 9.51 -5.26
CA ALA A 61 17.16 10.05 -5.54
C ALA A 61 17.62 9.63 -6.94
N ALA A 62 18.62 10.33 -7.48
CA ALA A 62 19.20 9.99 -8.78
C ALA A 62 19.84 8.59 -8.76
N GLU A 63 20.47 8.24 -7.64
CA GLU A 63 21.18 6.98 -7.41
C GLU A 63 20.79 6.39 -6.03
N PRO A 64 21.06 5.10 -5.77
CA PRO A 64 20.84 4.51 -4.46
C PRO A 64 21.53 5.28 -3.32
N MET A 65 20.81 5.47 -2.21
CA MET A 65 21.34 6.22 -1.07
C MET A 65 22.56 5.52 -0.44
N PRO A 66 23.54 6.27 0.10
CA PRO A 66 24.70 5.69 0.77
C PRO A 66 24.32 4.78 1.93
N ALA A 67 25.13 3.75 2.21
CA ALA A 67 24.87 2.78 3.28
C ALA A 67 24.68 3.44 4.66
N ALA A 68 25.46 4.48 4.97
CA ALA A 68 25.32 5.22 6.23
C ALA A 68 23.99 6.00 6.33
N TRP A 69 23.44 6.45 5.20
CA TRP A 69 22.11 7.05 5.17
C TRP A 69 21.03 5.99 5.41
N MET A 70 21.15 4.83 4.74
CA MET A 70 20.23 3.70 4.93
C MET A 70 20.23 3.21 6.38
N GLN A 71 21.40 3.11 7.02
CA GLN A 71 21.49 2.73 8.43
C GLN A 71 20.74 3.72 9.33
N ARG A 72 20.95 5.04 9.17
CA ARG A 72 20.22 6.05 9.95
C ARG A 72 18.70 5.96 9.75
N LEU A 73 18.25 5.64 8.54
CA LEU A 73 16.84 5.42 8.26
C LEU A 73 16.31 4.18 9.01
N GLU A 74 17.04 3.07 8.95
CA GLU A 74 16.68 1.82 9.62
C GLU A 74 16.59 2.04 11.15
N ASP A 75 17.58 2.72 11.73
CA ASP A 75 17.62 3.08 13.15
C ASP A 75 16.44 4.01 13.54
N ALA A 76 16.15 5.02 12.72
CA ALA A 76 15.06 5.98 12.96
C ALA A 76 13.67 5.32 12.91
N LEU A 77 13.52 4.23 12.14
CA LEU A 77 12.28 3.49 12.01
C LEU A 77 12.16 2.36 13.03
N ASP A 78 13.22 2.03 13.78
CA ASP A 78 13.26 0.88 14.67
C ASP A 78 12.82 -0.41 13.93
N LEU A 79 13.34 -0.60 12.71
CA LEU A 79 13.05 -1.74 11.84
C LEU A 79 14.25 -2.67 11.70
N ASP A 80 14.75 -3.10 12.86
CA ASP A 80 15.87 -4.02 12.95
C ASP A 80 15.53 -5.43 12.47
N THR A 81 16.58 -6.18 12.14
CA THR A 81 16.46 -7.60 11.80
C THR A 81 16.11 -8.42 13.05
N GLY A 82 15.15 -9.32 12.93
CA GLY A 82 14.70 -10.15 14.05
C GLY A 82 13.74 -11.24 13.61
N PRO A 83 13.24 -12.05 14.55
CA PRO A 83 12.30 -13.15 14.27
C PRO A 83 10.97 -12.65 13.65
N ASP A 84 10.60 -11.40 13.94
CA ASP A 84 9.40 -10.76 13.42
C ASP A 84 9.63 -9.83 12.23
N THR A 85 10.80 -9.91 11.60
CA THR A 85 11.14 -9.12 10.42
C THR A 85 11.53 -10.03 9.26
N LEU A 86 10.84 -9.88 8.14
CA LEU A 86 11.27 -10.47 6.86
C LEU A 86 12.13 -9.46 6.12
N GLU A 87 13.31 -9.87 5.68
CA GLU A 87 14.21 -9.04 4.88
C GLU A 87 14.56 -9.68 3.54
N TYR A 88 14.67 -8.84 2.51
CA TYR A 88 15.42 -9.13 1.29
C TYR A 88 16.31 -7.93 0.97
N ARG A 89 17.62 -8.16 0.84
CA ARG A 89 18.61 -7.12 0.56
C ARG A 89 19.52 -7.56 -0.58
N ASP A 90 19.71 -6.68 -1.55
CA ASP A 90 20.74 -6.79 -2.59
C ASP A 90 21.45 -5.44 -2.73
N ALA A 91 22.55 -5.29 -2.01
CA ALA A 91 23.33 -4.06 -1.98
C ALA A 91 23.92 -3.68 -3.35
N ARG A 92 24.21 -4.67 -4.23
CA ARG A 92 24.72 -4.40 -5.58
C ARG A 92 23.68 -3.71 -6.46
N ARG A 93 22.40 -3.97 -6.20
CA ARG A 93 21.26 -3.40 -6.92
C ARG A 93 20.56 -2.28 -6.17
N GLY A 94 21.06 -1.90 -5.00
CA GLY A 94 20.41 -0.90 -4.12
C GLY A 94 19.03 -1.34 -3.62
N LEU A 95 18.77 -2.66 -3.56
CA LEU A 95 17.51 -3.22 -3.12
C LEU A 95 17.50 -3.45 -1.61
N LEU A 96 16.47 -2.97 -0.95
CA LEU A 96 16.13 -3.35 0.41
C LEU A 96 14.62 -3.47 0.53
N ARG A 97 14.15 -4.61 1.01
CA ARG A 97 12.75 -4.82 1.35
C ARG A 97 12.69 -5.38 2.76
N ARG A 98 11.89 -4.75 3.62
CA ARG A 98 11.58 -5.24 4.95
C ARG A 98 10.09 -5.14 5.22
N VAL A 99 9.57 -6.14 5.92
CA VAL A 99 8.27 -6.07 6.58
C VAL A 99 8.48 -6.56 8.00
N ALA A 100 8.04 -5.79 8.98
CA ALA A 100 8.02 -6.17 10.39
C ALA A 100 6.58 -6.43 10.82
N TRP A 101 6.40 -7.41 11.69
CA TRP A 101 5.11 -7.77 12.25
C TRP A 101 5.09 -7.58 13.76
N ARG A 102 3.91 -7.21 14.27
CA ARG A 102 3.56 -7.32 15.69
C ARG A 102 2.60 -8.48 15.86
N GLU A 103 2.72 -9.20 16.97
CA GLU A 103 1.72 -10.18 17.39
C GLU A 103 0.71 -9.51 18.32
N ASP A 104 -0.58 -9.77 18.09
CA ASP A 104 -1.67 -9.42 19.01
C ASP A 104 -2.65 -10.59 19.17
N ASP A 105 -3.62 -10.46 20.07
CA ASP A 105 -4.64 -11.49 20.33
C ASP A 105 -5.44 -11.87 19.07
N GLY A 106 -5.47 -11.03 18.05
CA GLY A 106 -6.10 -11.24 16.74
C GLY A 106 -5.15 -11.76 15.65
N GLY A 107 -3.88 -12.03 15.97
CA GLY A 107 -2.86 -12.57 15.10
C GLY A 107 -1.76 -11.59 14.72
N SER A 108 -1.01 -11.93 13.67
CA SER A 108 0.13 -11.14 13.21
C SER A 108 -0.31 -9.95 12.37
N ARG A 109 0.09 -8.73 12.69
CA ARG A 109 -0.21 -7.52 11.90
C ARG A 109 1.06 -6.83 11.45
N ILE A 110 1.03 -6.19 10.29
CA ILE A 110 2.18 -5.42 9.82
C ILE A 110 2.36 -4.22 10.75
N GLU A 111 3.59 -4.01 11.21
CA GLU A 111 3.98 -2.89 12.06
C GLU A 111 5.02 -1.97 11.40
N GLY A 112 5.65 -2.44 10.33
CA GLY A 112 6.45 -1.60 9.47
C GLY A 112 6.75 -2.20 8.11
N VAL A 113 7.06 -1.32 7.17
CA VAL A 113 7.37 -1.63 5.78
C VAL A 113 8.54 -0.76 5.35
N LEU A 114 9.52 -1.33 4.67
CA LEU A 114 10.55 -0.60 3.97
C LEU A 114 10.72 -1.22 2.59
N TRP A 115 10.68 -0.40 1.54
CA TRP A 115 10.84 -0.80 0.15
C TRP A 115 11.71 0.21 -0.59
N ALA A 116 12.96 -0.16 -0.83
CA ALA A 116 13.93 0.58 -1.63
C ALA A 116 14.28 -0.21 -2.90
N ASP A 117 14.10 0.41 -4.07
CA ASP A 117 14.35 -0.21 -5.37
C ASP A 117 14.57 0.87 -6.44
N ALA A 118 15.06 0.50 -7.63
CA ALA A 118 15.18 1.39 -8.78
C ALA A 118 13.81 1.82 -9.35
N ARG A 119 12.73 1.14 -8.95
CA ARG A 119 11.34 1.47 -9.31
C ARG A 119 10.48 1.61 -8.06
N PRO A 120 9.47 2.49 -8.06
CA PRO A 120 8.51 2.55 -6.95
C PRO A 120 7.85 1.20 -6.69
N GLY A 121 7.54 0.91 -5.43
CA GLY A 121 6.87 -0.31 -5.00
C GLY A 121 6.49 -0.27 -3.52
N GLY A 122 5.94 -1.37 -3.00
CA GLY A 122 5.55 -1.50 -1.60
C GLY A 122 4.15 -0.95 -1.26
N ASP A 123 3.44 -0.31 -2.20
CA ASP A 123 2.12 0.28 -1.92
C ASP A 123 1.09 -0.74 -1.42
N ALA A 124 1.07 -1.96 -1.97
CA ALA A 124 0.15 -2.99 -1.49
C ALA A 124 0.42 -3.40 -0.02
N LEU A 125 1.69 -3.45 0.39
CA LEU A 125 2.07 -3.70 1.79
C LEU A 125 1.70 -2.51 2.68
N LEU A 126 1.92 -1.28 2.21
CA LEU A 126 1.47 -0.08 2.91
C LEU A 126 -0.05 -0.10 3.12
N GLN A 127 -0.84 -0.40 2.08
CA GLN A 127 -2.30 -0.46 2.21
C GLN A 127 -2.74 -1.55 3.18
N ALA A 128 -2.08 -2.72 3.18
CA ALA A 128 -2.36 -3.77 4.15
C ALA A 128 -2.03 -3.33 5.59
N ALA A 129 -0.92 -2.61 5.77
CA ALA A 129 -0.49 -2.07 7.05
C ALA A 129 -1.45 -1.00 7.59
N LEU A 130 -1.84 -0.04 6.74
CA LEU A 130 -2.78 1.04 7.11
C LEU A 130 -4.21 0.54 7.35
N ALA A 131 -4.63 -0.52 6.66
CA ALA A 131 -5.91 -1.18 6.95
C ALA A 131 -5.92 -1.90 8.30
N ASP A 132 -4.75 -2.04 8.91
CA ASP A 132 -4.52 -2.67 10.21
C ASP A 132 -5.23 -4.01 10.36
N ARG A 133 -5.18 -4.87 9.34
CA ARG A 133 -5.81 -6.19 9.37
C ARG A 133 -4.80 -7.28 9.72
N PRO A 134 -5.21 -8.36 10.39
CA PRO A 134 -4.38 -9.55 10.55
C PRO A 134 -3.86 -10.05 9.20
N TRP A 135 -2.57 -10.35 9.17
CA TRP A 135 -1.88 -10.91 8.02
C TRP A 135 -2.38 -12.34 7.75
N THR A 136 -2.86 -12.57 6.53
CA THR A 136 -3.34 -13.89 6.12
C THR A 136 -2.31 -14.56 5.22
N GLY A 137 -1.82 -15.73 5.63
CA GLY A 137 -0.89 -16.56 4.86
C GLY A 137 0.56 -16.48 5.34
N PRO A 138 1.51 -17.13 4.64
CA PRO A 138 2.90 -17.19 5.07
C PRO A 138 3.56 -15.80 5.01
N ARG A 139 4.27 -15.39 6.07
CA ARG A 139 5.04 -14.12 6.08
C ARG A 139 6.05 -14.04 4.92
N LEU A 140 6.67 -15.18 4.56
CA LEU A 140 7.60 -15.30 3.41
C LEU A 140 6.99 -14.87 2.06
N ALA A 141 5.66 -14.85 1.93
CA ALA A 141 5.00 -14.40 0.72
C ALA A 141 4.88 -12.87 0.63
N ALA A 142 5.23 -12.09 1.67
CA ALA A 142 4.97 -10.65 1.73
C ALA A 142 5.55 -9.85 0.53
N PHE A 143 6.74 -10.23 0.04
CA PHE A 143 7.36 -9.54 -1.10
C PHE A 143 6.80 -9.97 -2.46
N SER A 144 6.11 -11.11 -2.55
CA SER A 144 5.45 -11.58 -3.78
C SER A 144 3.96 -11.23 -3.80
N SER A 145 3.32 -11.18 -2.63
CA SER A 145 1.94 -10.73 -2.45
C SER A 145 1.78 -9.21 -2.55
N ALA A 146 2.88 -8.44 -2.54
CA ALA A 146 2.88 -7.03 -2.91
C ALA A 146 2.50 -6.77 -4.40
N ALA A 147 2.37 -7.83 -5.21
CA ALA A 147 1.78 -7.78 -6.56
C ALA A 147 0.31 -8.24 -6.60
N ALA A 148 -0.30 -8.56 -5.45
CA ALA A 148 -1.74 -8.51 -5.31
C ALA A 148 -2.13 -7.07 -4.98
N ALA A 149 -1.91 -6.16 -5.95
CA ALA A 149 -2.93 -5.13 -6.13
C ALA A 149 -4.26 -5.87 -6.06
N VAL A 150 -5.18 -5.43 -5.20
CA VAL A 150 -6.57 -5.88 -5.28
C VAL A 150 -6.96 -5.60 -6.72
N ARG A 151 -6.83 -6.62 -7.59
CA ARG A 151 -7.14 -6.47 -9.01
C ARG A 151 -8.62 -6.30 -8.97
N ASP A 152 -9.08 -5.08 -9.18
CA ASP A 152 -10.49 -4.80 -9.38
C ASP A 152 -10.85 -5.42 -10.73
N PRO A 153 -11.50 -6.60 -10.77
CA PRO A 153 -11.63 -7.35 -12.00
C PRO A 153 -12.51 -6.57 -12.98
N MET A 154 -12.10 -6.53 -14.24
CA MET A 154 -12.93 -5.94 -15.29
C MET A 154 -14.08 -6.88 -15.63
N VAL A 155 -15.29 -6.51 -15.22
CA VAL A 155 -16.50 -7.29 -15.50
C VAL A 155 -17.02 -7.01 -16.91
N CYS A 156 -17.05 -5.75 -17.34
CA CYS A 156 -17.43 -5.38 -18.71
C CYS A 156 -16.27 -4.73 -19.46
N VAL A 157 -15.53 -5.53 -20.23
CA VAL A 157 -14.38 -5.04 -21.01
C VAL A 157 -14.82 -4.01 -22.06
N CYS A 158 -15.95 -4.22 -22.76
CA CYS A 158 -16.40 -3.29 -23.81
C CYS A 158 -16.68 -1.87 -23.31
N ARG A 159 -17.11 -1.72 -22.04
CA ARG A 159 -17.41 -0.42 -21.43
C ARG A 159 -16.42 -0.03 -20.34
N GLN A 160 -15.36 -0.81 -20.18
CA GLN A 160 -14.34 -0.63 -19.15
C GLN A 160 -14.96 -0.45 -17.75
N VAL A 161 -15.87 -1.36 -17.37
CA VAL A 161 -16.52 -1.35 -16.05
C VAL A 161 -15.92 -2.44 -15.17
N SER A 162 -15.48 -2.07 -13.98
CA SER A 162 -14.90 -2.95 -12.98
C SER A 162 -15.93 -3.50 -11.98
N GLU A 163 -15.56 -4.54 -11.23
CA GLU A 163 -16.41 -5.13 -10.21
C GLU A 163 -16.74 -4.16 -9.09
N SER A 164 -15.78 -3.34 -8.64
CA SER A 164 -15.99 -2.37 -7.56
C SER A 164 -17.01 -1.30 -7.94
N GLN A 165 -17.02 -0.84 -9.20
CA GLN A 165 -18.01 0.11 -9.72
C GLN A 165 -19.41 -0.50 -9.70
N ILE A 166 -19.54 -1.78 -10.05
CA ILE A 166 -20.81 -2.51 -9.99
C ILE A 166 -21.25 -2.69 -8.53
N ARG A 167 -20.36 -3.13 -7.64
CA ARG A 167 -20.67 -3.31 -6.21
C ARG A 167 -21.05 -1.99 -5.54
N ALA A 168 -20.42 -0.89 -5.90
CA ALA A 168 -20.81 0.44 -5.43
C ALA A 168 -22.24 0.80 -5.87
N ALA A 169 -22.57 0.62 -7.15
CA ALA A 169 -23.91 0.89 -7.64
C ALA A 169 -24.97 -0.05 -7.03
N VAL A 170 -24.67 -1.33 -6.82
CA VAL A 170 -25.57 -2.29 -6.15
C VAL A 170 -25.80 -1.91 -4.69
N ARG A 171 -24.77 -1.43 -3.98
CA ARG A 171 -24.92 -0.86 -2.63
C ARG A 171 -25.87 0.34 -2.60
N ASP A 172 -25.86 1.14 -3.65
CA ASP A 172 -26.82 2.25 -3.84
C ASP A 172 -28.21 1.78 -4.31
N GLY A 173 -28.48 0.47 -4.32
CA GLY A 173 -29.77 -0.12 -4.71
C GLY A 173 -29.95 -0.32 -6.22
N ALA A 174 -28.88 -0.28 -7.03
CA ALA A 174 -29.00 -0.52 -8.47
C ALA A 174 -29.28 -2.01 -8.77
N ASP A 175 -30.36 -2.27 -9.49
CA ASP A 175 -30.62 -3.56 -10.15
C ASP A 175 -29.91 -3.66 -11.52
N LEU A 176 -30.09 -4.78 -12.22
CA LEU A 176 -29.46 -4.98 -13.53
C LEU A 176 -29.85 -3.90 -14.56
N ALA A 177 -31.08 -3.40 -14.52
CA ALA A 177 -31.56 -2.36 -15.43
C ALA A 177 -30.88 -1.02 -15.12
N ALA A 178 -30.79 -0.67 -13.83
CA ALA A 178 -30.09 0.51 -13.37
C ALA A 178 -28.58 0.45 -13.68
N LEU A 179 -27.94 -0.71 -13.56
CA LEU A 179 -26.53 -0.89 -13.95
C LEU A 179 -26.31 -0.66 -15.44
N ARG A 180 -27.20 -1.19 -16.30
CA ARG A 180 -27.15 -0.96 -17.76
C ARG A 180 -27.28 0.52 -18.11
N THR A 181 -28.18 1.23 -17.42
CA THR A 181 -28.39 2.66 -17.66
C THR A 181 -27.25 3.52 -17.12
N ARG A 182 -26.77 3.25 -15.89
CA ARG A 182 -25.74 4.06 -15.21
C ARG A 182 -24.32 3.80 -15.72
N LEU A 183 -23.97 2.53 -15.94
CA LEU A 183 -22.59 2.11 -16.28
C LEU A 183 -22.45 1.64 -17.73
N GLY A 184 -23.56 1.43 -18.45
CA GLY A 184 -23.55 0.93 -19.83
C GLY A 184 -23.15 -0.55 -19.97
N CYS A 185 -22.88 -1.27 -18.88
CA CYS A 185 -22.46 -2.66 -18.92
C CYS A 185 -23.55 -3.56 -19.55
N GLY A 186 -23.14 -4.54 -20.36
CA GLY A 186 -24.07 -5.45 -21.04
C GLY A 186 -24.78 -4.89 -22.28
N THR A 187 -24.42 -3.69 -22.75
CA THR A 187 -25.06 -3.04 -23.93
C THR A 187 -24.29 -3.17 -25.25
N VAL A 188 -23.10 -3.79 -25.25
CA VAL A 188 -22.24 -3.96 -26.44
C VAL A 188 -22.23 -5.41 -26.92
N CYS A 189 -21.40 -6.27 -26.32
CA CYS A 189 -21.32 -7.69 -26.69
C CYS A 189 -22.16 -8.61 -25.79
N GLY A 190 -22.67 -8.10 -24.67
CA GLY A 190 -23.50 -8.86 -23.72
C GLY A 190 -22.77 -9.92 -22.87
N SER A 191 -21.49 -10.21 -23.10
CA SER A 191 -20.77 -11.33 -22.45
C SER A 191 -20.70 -11.26 -20.93
N CYS A 192 -20.76 -10.04 -20.37
CA CYS A 192 -20.73 -9.79 -18.93
C CYS A 192 -22.08 -10.03 -18.22
N THR A 193 -23.18 -10.26 -18.95
CA THR A 193 -24.54 -10.36 -18.38
C THR A 193 -24.70 -11.46 -17.32
N PRO A 194 -24.19 -12.70 -17.50
CA PRO A 194 -24.29 -13.74 -16.49
C PRO A 194 -23.57 -13.37 -15.18
N GLN A 195 -22.43 -12.68 -15.28
CA GLN A 195 -21.67 -12.23 -14.11
C GLN A 195 -22.37 -11.07 -13.40
N LEU A 196 -22.96 -10.12 -14.14
CA LEU A 196 -23.75 -9.03 -13.57
C LEU A 196 -24.94 -9.55 -12.74
N LEU A 197 -25.66 -10.56 -13.24
CA LEU A 197 -26.77 -11.18 -12.51
C LEU A 197 -26.32 -11.79 -11.17
N ARG A 198 -25.14 -12.44 -11.15
CA ARG A 198 -24.57 -12.99 -9.92
C ARG A 198 -24.22 -11.88 -8.92
N LEU A 199 -23.60 -10.80 -9.39
CA LEU A 199 -23.19 -9.67 -8.53
C LEU A 199 -24.38 -8.91 -7.95
N VAL A 200 -25.49 -8.78 -8.68
CA VAL A 200 -26.73 -8.15 -8.19
C VAL A 200 -27.46 -9.05 -7.19
N ALA A 201 -27.41 -10.37 -7.38
CA ALA A 201 -28.04 -11.34 -6.49
C ALA A 201 -27.24 -11.61 -5.21
N GLU A 202 -25.97 -11.21 -5.15
CA GLU A 202 -25.10 -11.42 -4.00
C GLU A 202 -25.49 -10.43 -2.89
N PRO A 203 -25.81 -10.91 -1.66
CA PRO A 203 -26.20 -10.02 -0.58
C PRO A 203 -25.05 -9.08 -0.24
N VAL A 204 -25.32 -7.78 -0.28
CA VAL A 204 -24.40 -6.74 0.19
C VAL A 204 -24.15 -7.00 1.68
N ARG A 205 -22.97 -7.53 2.01
CA ARG A 205 -22.51 -7.58 3.41
C ARG A 205 -22.17 -6.15 3.82
N ALA A 206 -22.93 -5.64 4.78
CA ALA A 206 -22.71 -4.37 5.44
C ALA A 206 -21.35 -4.35 6.16
#